data_AF-A0A2T0XLA3-F1
#
_entry.id   AF-A0A2T0XLA3-F1
#
_cell.length_a   1.000
_cell.length_b   1.000
_cell.length_c   1.000
_cell.angle_alpha   90.00
_cell.angle_beta   90.00
_cell.angle_gamma   90.00
#
_symmetry.space_group_name_H-M   'P 1'
#
loop_
_entity.id
_entity.type
_entity.pdbx_description
1 polymer ?
#
loop_
_entity_poly.entity_id
_entity_poly.type
_entity_poly.pdbx_seq_one_letter_code
_entity_poly.pdbx_strand_id
1 'polypeptide(L)'
;MQRKSISKWFLFLAFFPIFTGVYAQDISTLQHDLMRINNSEQEDLEQIHQSENRKRSFLITKEDPFIDKINPIKLTFGGLLYFYQTSLSKHFSADCLYEPSCSNFSKDVISHYGLIKGVFLTADRLSRCNRIAQTSLHPLTINPETRHSSDSWSKYQFKTCNHSEHFH
;
A
#
# COMPACT_ATOMS: atom_id res chain seq x y z
N MET A 1 -53.49 -13.42 26.93
CA MET A 1 -53.80 -13.08 25.53
C MET A 1 -54.80 -11.94 25.52
N GLN A 2 -54.72 -10.83 24.81
CA GLN A 2 -53.74 -10.20 23.91
C GLN A 2 -54.09 -8.69 23.93
N ARG A 3 -53.09 -7.81 24.04
CA ARG A 3 -53.23 -6.35 24.13
C ARG A 3 -53.38 -5.79 22.71
N LYS A 4 -54.53 -5.22 22.34
CA LYS A 4 -54.74 -4.60 21.02
C LYS A 4 -54.05 -3.23 20.95
N SER A 5 -53.15 -3.09 19.98
CA SER A 5 -52.41 -1.88 19.62
C SER A 5 -53.30 -0.91 18.84
N ILE A 6 -53.19 0.40 19.13
CA ILE A 6 -53.96 1.49 18.54
C ILE A 6 -53.04 2.44 17.76
N SER A 7 -53.46 2.63 16.51
CA SER A 7 -53.43 3.80 15.60
C SER A 7 -52.13 4.51 15.24
N LYS A 8 -52.02 4.83 13.94
CA LYS A 8 -52.01 6.21 13.38
C LYS A 8 -51.87 6.11 11.86
N TRP A 9 -52.81 5.39 11.24
CA TRP A 9 -53.17 5.73 9.88
C TRP A 9 -53.79 7.12 9.94
N PHE A 10 -53.38 7.97 9.02
CA PHE A 10 -54.29 8.85 8.30
C PHE A 10 -55.26 9.58 9.19
N LEU A 11 -54.92 10.80 9.55
CA LEU A 11 -55.89 11.87 9.54
C LEU A 11 -55.13 13.17 9.72
N PHE A 12 -55.24 13.97 8.66
CA PHE A 12 -55.14 15.43 8.66
C PHE A 12 -53.83 16.07 8.18
N LEU A 13 -53.95 16.55 6.94
CA LEU A 13 -53.72 17.95 6.55
C LEU A 13 -52.24 18.35 6.52
N ALA A 14 -51.57 18.50 5.38
CA ALA A 14 -52.08 19.05 4.13
C ALA A 14 -53.05 20.21 4.37
N PHE A 15 -52.64 21.24 5.10
CA PHE A 15 -53.08 22.62 4.88
C PHE A 15 -52.33 23.57 5.82
N PHE A 16 -52.03 24.76 5.30
CA PHE A 16 -51.76 26.00 6.03
C PHE A 16 -50.38 26.17 6.70
N PRO A 17 -49.63 27.25 6.41
CA PRO A 17 -49.74 28.14 5.24
C PRO A 17 -48.39 28.63 4.69
N ILE A 18 -48.42 28.96 3.41
CA ILE A 18 -47.67 30.08 2.81
C ILE A 18 -48.41 31.35 3.25
N PHE A 19 -48.12 31.96 4.42
CA PHE A 19 -48.56 33.35 4.72
C PHE A 19 -47.99 33.89 6.05
N THR A 20 -46.73 34.33 6.08
CA THR A 20 -46.37 35.61 6.72
C THR A 20 -45.01 36.03 6.20
N GLY A 21 -44.99 37.25 5.66
CA GLY A 21 -43.85 37.81 4.95
C GLY A 21 -42.64 38.07 5.83
N VAL A 22 -41.50 37.90 5.17
CA VAL A 22 -40.27 38.68 5.30
C VAL A 22 -40.50 40.12 5.76
N TYR A 23 -39.75 40.55 6.78
CA TYR A 23 -39.17 41.91 6.87
C TYR A 23 -37.79 41.85 7.54
N ALA A 24 -36.76 42.34 6.82
CA ALA A 24 -35.56 43.09 7.24
C ALA A 24 -34.85 42.71 8.58
N GLN A 25 -33.52 42.55 8.72
CA GLN A 25 -32.33 43.09 8.04
C GLN A 25 -31.06 42.30 8.45
N ASP A 26 -30.03 42.39 7.60
CA ASP A 26 -28.71 41.75 7.58
C ASP A 26 -27.96 41.46 8.90
N ILE A 27 -27.59 40.19 9.09
CA ILE A 27 -26.44 39.66 9.88
C ILE A 27 -26.03 38.23 9.41
N SER A 28 -26.81 37.60 8.53
CA SER A 28 -26.57 36.22 8.07
C SER A 28 -25.58 36.10 6.90
N THR A 29 -25.35 37.17 6.13
CA THR A 29 -24.41 37.19 5.00
C THR A 29 -22.96 37.05 5.49
N LEU A 30 -22.62 37.72 6.60
CA LEU A 30 -21.30 37.63 7.23
C LEU A 30 -21.05 36.26 7.89
N GLN A 31 -22.08 35.65 8.48
CA GLN A 31 -21.98 34.31 9.07
C GLN A 31 -21.79 33.23 7.99
N HIS A 32 -22.41 33.40 6.82
CA HIS A 32 -22.31 32.46 5.71
C HIS A 32 -20.95 32.58 4.98
N ASP A 33 -20.34 33.76 4.96
CA ASP A 33 -18.99 33.97 4.41
C ASP A 33 -17.90 33.48 5.38
N LEU A 34 -18.07 33.67 6.70
CA LEU A 34 -17.18 33.09 7.71
C LEU A 34 -17.22 31.56 7.73
N MET A 35 -18.39 30.96 7.50
CA MET A 35 -18.50 29.49 7.38
C MET A 35 -17.85 28.97 6.10
N ARG A 36 -17.81 29.75 5.01
CA ARG A 36 -17.08 29.36 3.80
C ARG A 36 -15.56 29.44 3.97
N ILE A 37 -15.05 30.43 4.69
CA ILE A 37 -13.62 30.53 5.03
C ILE A 37 -13.22 29.36 5.95
N ASN A 38 -14.04 29.06 6.97
CA ASN A 38 -13.79 27.96 7.91
C ASN A 38 -13.92 26.58 7.23
N ASN A 39 -14.84 26.42 6.27
CA ASN A 39 -14.97 25.19 5.49
C ASN A 39 -13.87 25.03 4.44
N SER A 40 -13.36 26.13 3.85
CA SER A 40 -12.22 26.05 2.92
C SER A 40 -10.91 25.65 3.61
N GLU A 41 -10.68 26.05 4.87
CA GLU A 41 -9.53 25.55 5.65
C GLU A 41 -9.69 24.07 6.05
N GLN A 42 -10.92 23.60 6.23
CA GLN A 42 -11.18 22.22 6.68
C GLN A 42 -11.07 21.18 5.55
N GLU A 43 -11.33 21.56 4.28
CA GLU A 43 -11.07 20.70 3.11
C GLU A 43 -9.56 20.52 2.84
N ASP A 44 -8.72 21.50 3.17
CA ASP A 44 -7.26 21.41 3.01
C ASP A 44 -6.58 20.63 4.15
N LEU A 45 -7.11 20.67 5.37
CA LEU A 45 -6.54 19.97 6.54
C LEU A 45 -6.77 18.45 6.51
N GLU A 46 -7.84 17.94 5.89
CA GLU A 46 -8.05 16.49 5.72
C GLU A 46 -7.17 15.89 4.61
N GLN A 47 -6.83 16.66 3.57
CA GLN A 47 -5.89 16.19 2.54
C GLN A 47 -4.44 16.14 3.04
N ILE A 48 -4.06 17.05 3.95
CA ILE A 48 -2.74 17.05 4.58
C ILE A 48 -2.58 15.84 5.54
N HIS A 49 -3.60 15.50 6.36
CA HIS A 49 -3.53 14.36 7.29
C HIS A 49 -3.40 13.00 6.59
N GLN A 50 -4.06 12.81 5.44
CA GLN A 50 -3.92 11.59 4.63
C GLN A 50 -2.51 11.50 4.00
N SER A 51 -1.89 12.64 3.69
CA SER A 51 -0.57 12.70 3.06
C SER A 51 0.58 12.39 4.01
N GLU A 52 0.44 12.67 5.31
CA GLU A 52 1.44 12.29 6.31
C GLU A 52 1.51 10.78 6.54
N ASN A 53 0.38 10.07 6.43
CA ASN A 53 0.35 8.60 6.46
C ASN A 53 1.01 7.95 5.22
N ARG A 54 1.35 8.72 4.18
CA ARG A 54 2.13 8.27 3.02
C ARG A 54 3.63 8.58 3.12
N LYS A 55 4.11 9.16 4.21
CA LYS A 55 5.56 9.18 4.46
C LYS A 55 5.96 7.75 4.76
N ARG A 56 6.70 7.11 3.84
CA ARG A 56 7.44 5.88 4.12
C ARG A 56 8.31 6.15 5.36
N SER A 57 7.83 5.73 6.53
CA SER A 57 8.53 5.78 7.81
C SER A 57 9.60 4.71 7.83
N PHE A 58 10.57 4.86 6.92
CA PHE A 58 11.84 4.17 7.01
C PHE A 58 12.92 5.08 7.63
N LEU A 59 12.57 6.26 8.11
CA LEU A 59 13.51 7.10 8.84
C LEU A 59 12.88 7.51 10.15
N ILE A 60 13.35 6.82 11.18
CA ILE A 60 13.60 7.33 12.52
C ILE A 60 13.92 8.82 12.42
N THR A 61 12.92 9.66 12.64
CA THR A 61 13.15 11.07 12.93
C THR A 61 13.68 11.10 14.36
N LYS A 62 14.99 11.26 14.41
CA LYS A 62 15.84 11.72 15.50
C LYS A 62 15.08 12.47 16.61
N GLU A 63 14.79 11.79 17.71
CA GLU A 63 14.43 12.42 18.99
C GLU A 63 15.32 11.81 20.10
N ASP A 64 16.18 12.69 20.63
CA ASP A 64 17.20 12.70 21.69
C ASP A 64 17.89 11.43 22.28
N PRO A 65 19.23 11.46 22.51
CA PRO A 65 20.08 10.26 22.59
C PRO A 65 20.30 9.64 23.97
N PHE A 66 19.52 9.93 25.03
CA PHE A 66 19.89 9.44 26.37
C PHE A 66 18.80 8.72 27.17
N ILE A 67 17.56 9.21 27.32
CA ILE A 67 16.65 8.67 28.35
C ILE A 67 15.18 8.67 27.88
N ASP A 68 14.85 7.82 26.91
CA ASP A 68 13.47 7.33 26.73
C ASP A 68 13.37 5.84 27.09
N LYS A 69 13.80 5.59 28.33
CA LYS A 69 13.24 4.57 29.22
C LYS A 69 13.41 3.11 28.77
N ILE A 70 14.42 2.49 29.38
CA ILE A 70 14.85 1.09 29.31
C ILE A 70 13.69 0.11 29.61
N ASN A 71 12.77 -0.06 28.66
CA ASN A 71 11.82 -1.16 28.64
C ASN A 71 12.44 -2.25 27.74
N PRO A 72 12.81 -3.43 28.27
CA PRO A 72 13.46 -4.47 27.48
C PRO A 72 12.62 -4.88 26.27
N ILE A 73 11.30 -4.73 26.34
CA ILE A 73 10.37 -4.97 25.23
C ILE A 73 10.56 -3.91 24.14
N LYS A 74 10.55 -2.61 24.48
CA LYS A 74 10.76 -1.57 23.45
C LYS A 74 12.14 -1.67 22.79
N LEU A 75 13.17 -2.01 23.57
CA LEU A 75 14.53 -2.19 23.07
C LEU A 75 14.62 -3.41 22.13
N THR A 76 14.06 -4.56 22.54
CA THR A 76 14.10 -5.79 21.74
C THR A 76 13.27 -5.66 20.46
N PHE A 77 12.02 -5.22 20.55
CA PHE A 77 11.15 -5.03 19.38
C PHE A 77 11.65 -3.89 18.48
N GLY A 78 12.10 -2.77 19.06
CA GLY A 78 12.68 -1.66 18.31
C GLY A 78 13.97 -2.05 17.58
N GLY A 79 14.86 -2.80 18.25
CA GLY A 79 16.08 -3.34 17.64
C GLY A 79 15.79 -4.35 16.53
N LEU A 80 14.82 -5.25 16.74
CA LEU A 80 14.39 -6.23 15.73
C LEU A 80 13.80 -5.54 14.49
N LEU A 81 12.96 -4.52 14.72
CA LEU A 81 12.37 -3.72 13.65
C LEU A 81 13.44 -2.94 12.88
N TYR A 82 14.39 -2.31 13.58
CA TYR A 82 15.52 -1.61 12.95
C TYR A 82 16.40 -2.55 12.12
N PHE A 83 16.62 -3.78 12.60
CA PHE A 83 17.36 -4.81 11.89
C PHE A 83 16.62 -5.29 10.64
N TYR A 84 15.31 -5.57 10.75
CA TYR A 84 14.44 -5.88 9.62
C TYR A 84 14.51 -4.76 8.58
N GLN A 85 14.32 -3.54 9.04
CA GLN A 85 14.34 -2.36 8.19
C GLN A 85 15.68 -2.27 7.43
N THR A 86 16.80 -2.22 8.14
CA THR A 86 18.14 -2.03 7.54
C THR A 86 18.53 -3.17 6.61
N SER A 87 18.21 -4.42 6.98
CA SER A 87 18.56 -5.58 6.16
C SER A 87 17.73 -5.62 4.88
N LEU A 88 16.40 -5.53 4.99
CA LEU A 88 15.53 -5.60 3.82
C LEU A 88 15.70 -4.39 2.90
N SER A 89 15.86 -3.18 3.44
CA SER A 89 16.07 -1.97 2.64
C SER A 89 17.34 -2.03 1.78
N LYS A 90 18.40 -2.69 2.28
CA LYS A 90 19.60 -2.96 1.46
C LYS A 90 19.39 -4.04 0.40
N HIS A 91 18.52 -5.01 0.66
CA HIS A 91 18.20 -6.06 -0.31
C HIS A 91 17.37 -5.51 -1.47
N PHE A 92 16.40 -4.63 -1.22
CA PHE A 92 15.64 -4.01 -2.30
C PHE A 92 16.41 -2.83 -2.90
N SER A 93 17.11 -3.09 -4.01
CA SER A 93 17.63 -2.01 -4.86
C SER A 93 16.46 -1.19 -5.43
N ALA A 94 16.66 0.12 -5.59
CA ALA A 94 15.62 1.03 -6.12
C ALA A 94 15.11 0.58 -7.50
N ASP A 95 15.96 -0.11 -8.27
CA ASP A 95 15.62 -0.77 -9.52
C ASP A 95 15.79 -2.28 -9.41
N CYS A 96 14.88 -3.02 -10.04
CA CYS A 96 14.97 -4.48 -10.11
C CYS A 96 16.03 -4.90 -11.13
N LEU A 97 16.90 -5.84 -10.77
CA LEU A 97 17.97 -6.31 -11.65
C LEU A 97 17.49 -7.17 -12.82
N TYR A 98 16.30 -7.77 -12.66
CA TYR A 98 15.78 -8.79 -13.56
C TYR A 98 14.50 -8.34 -14.26
N GLU A 99 14.32 -8.80 -15.49
CA GLU A 99 13.10 -8.65 -16.27
C GLU A 99 12.41 -10.02 -16.44
N PRO A 100 11.11 -10.17 -16.09
CA PRO A 100 10.24 -9.19 -15.43
C PRO A 100 10.64 -8.87 -13.98
N SER A 101 10.13 -7.76 -13.45
CA SER A 101 10.41 -7.35 -12.06
C SER A 101 10.08 -8.44 -11.04
N CYS A 102 10.79 -8.48 -9.90
CA CYS A 102 10.57 -9.51 -8.86
C CYS A 102 9.12 -9.60 -8.36
N SER A 103 8.36 -8.50 -8.39
CA SER A 103 6.94 -8.52 -7.99
C SER A 103 6.02 -9.09 -9.08
N ASN A 104 6.37 -8.92 -10.36
CA ASN A 104 5.64 -9.54 -11.46
C ASN A 104 5.98 -11.02 -11.54
N PHE A 105 7.27 -11.36 -11.40
CA PHE A 105 7.72 -12.75 -11.28
C PHE A 105 7.01 -13.47 -10.13
N SER A 106 6.87 -12.85 -8.96
CA SER A 106 6.20 -13.49 -7.83
C SER A 106 4.73 -13.79 -8.12
N LYS A 107 4.01 -12.86 -8.77
CA LYS A 107 2.63 -13.09 -9.22
C LYS A 107 2.55 -14.26 -10.20
N ASP A 108 3.42 -14.28 -11.20
CA ASP A 108 3.43 -15.31 -12.22
C ASP A 108 3.73 -16.69 -11.61
N VAL A 109 4.78 -16.78 -10.78
CA VAL A 109 5.18 -18.06 -10.20
C VAL A 109 4.15 -18.58 -9.21
N ILE A 110 3.54 -17.72 -8.39
CA ILE A 110 2.46 -18.14 -7.48
C ILE A 110 1.25 -18.64 -8.28
N SER A 111 0.92 -18.00 -9.40
CA SER A 111 -0.15 -18.43 -10.30
C SER A 111 0.12 -19.81 -10.92
N HIS A 112 1.35 -20.09 -11.35
CA HIS A 112 1.70 -21.33 -12.07
C HIS A 112 2.09 -22.50 -11.15
N TYR A 113 2.80 -22.24 -10.04
CA TYR A 113 3.38 -23.26 -9.16
C TYR A 113 2.72 -23.35 -7.78
N GLY A 114 1.75 -22.47 -7.49
CA GLY A 114 1.10 -22.37 -6.20
C GLY A 114 1.94 -21.62 -5.15
N LEU A 115 1.35 -21.44 -3.97
CA LEU A 115 1.88 -20.53 -2.94
C LEU A 115 3.20 -21.03 -2.33
N ILE A 116 3.29 -22.32 -1.98
CA ILE A 116 4.49 -22.86 -1.31
C ILE A 116 5.71 -22.75 -2.24
N LYS A 117 5.66 -23.38 -3.41
CA LYS A 117 6.78 -23.36 -4.37
C LYS A 117 7.04 -21.94 -4.90
N GLY A 118 5.99 -21.14 -5.10
CA GLY A 118 6.13 -19.77 -5.56
C GLY A 118 6.83 -18.85 -4.57
N VAL A 119 6.55 -19.00 -3.27
CA VAL A 119 7.25 -18.24 -2.21
C VAL A 119 8.73 -18.63 -2.17
N PHE A 120 9.07 -19.91 -2.23
CA PHE A 120 10.48 -20.34 -2.23
C PHE A 120 11.25 -19.79 -3.44
N LEU A 121 10.69 -19.88 -4.65
CA LEU A 121 11.32 -19.36 -5.87
C LEU A 121 11.44 -17.84 -5.86
N THR A 122 10.43 -17.13 -5.36
CA THR A 122 10.46 -15.67 -5.21
C THR A 122 11.52 -15.26 -4.19
N ALA A 123 11.62 -15.95 -3.06
CA ALA A 123 12.60 -15.67 -2.01
C ALA A 123 14.04 -15.88 -2.51
N ASP A 124 14.30 -16.98 -3.24
CA ASP A 124 15.60 -17.22 -3.88
C ASP A 124 15.99 -16.05 -4.80
N ARG A 125 15.09 -15.69 -5.73
CA ARG A 125 15.35 -14.59 -6.66
C ARG A 125 15.55 -13.26 -5.94
N LEU A 126 14.77 -13.00 -4.89
CA LEU A 126 14.86 -11.75 -4.12
C LEU A 126 16.19 -11.65 -3.36
N SER A 127 16.70 -12.76 -2.82
CA SER A 127 18.01 -12.79 -2.15
C SER A 127 19.17 -12.37 -3.08
N ARG A 128 19.05 -12.73 -4.37
CA ARG A 128 20.00 -12.42 -5.44
C ARG A 128 19.73 -11.08 -6.11
N CYS A 129 18.59 -10.45 -5.89
CA CYS A 129 18.22 -9.16 -6.49
C CYS A 129 18.70 -8.02 -5.60
N ASN A 130 20.00 -7.74 -5.61
CA ASN A 130 20.61 -6.65 -4.84
C ASN A 130 21.70 -5.92 -5.64
N ARG A 131 22.13 -4.74 -5.17
CA ARG A 131 23.12 -3.89 -5.86
C ARG A 131 24.48 -4.58 -6.02
N ILE A 132 24.87 -5.44 -5.08
CA ILE A 132 26.16 -6.15 -5.13
C ILE A 132 26.11 -7.23 -6.23
N ALA A 133 24.97 -7.91 -6.37
CA ALA A 133 24.74 -8.91 -7.41
C ALA A 133 24.65 -8.30 -8.82
N GLN A 134 24.35 -7.00 -8.96
CA GLN A 134 24.41 -6.32 -10.26
C GLN A 134 25.83 -6.33 -10.84
N THR A 135 26.86 -6.21 -10.01
CA THR A 135 28.26 -6.20 -10.43
C THR A 135 28.75 -7.58 -10.88
N SER A 136 28.14 -8.66 -10.38
CA SER A 136 28.53 -10.03 -10.74
C SER A 136 27.82 -10.58 -11.97
N LEU A 137 26.90 -9.82 -12.57
CA LEU A 137 26.28 -10.22 -13.83
C LEU A 137 27.26 -10.14 -14.99
N HIS A 138 27.23 -11.16 -15.84
CA HIS A 138 28.02 -11.18 -17.06
C HIS A 138 27.39 -10.22 -18.09
N PRO A 139 28.17 -9.36 -18.79
CA PRO A 139 27.62 -8.38 -19.73
C PRO A 139 26.79 -9.01 -20.86
N LEU A 140 27.08 -10.26 -21.25
CA LEU A 140 26.29 -10.97 -22.28
C LEU A 140 24.89 -11.43 -21.81
N THR A 141 24.60 -11.41 -20.51
CA THR A 141 23.29 -11.80 -19.97
C THR A 141 22.33 -10.63 -19.82
N ILE A 142 22.83 -9.41 -19.97
CA ILE A 142 22.08 -8.17 -19.79
C ILE A 142 21.57 -7.74 -21.16
N ASN A 143 20.28 -7.41 -21.25
CA ASN A 143 19.74 -6.80 -22.46
C ASN A 143 20.29 -5.37 -22.61
N PRO A 144 20.88 -5.00 -23.76
CA PRO A 144 21.49 -3.69 -23.97
C PRO A 144 20.51 -2.52 -23.88
N GLU A 145 19.22 -2.74 -24.17
CA GLU A 145 18.19 -1.72 -24.12
C GLU A 145 17.66 -1.50 -22.71
N THR A 146 17.26 -2.59 -22.03
CA THR A 146 16.61 -2.50 -20.71
C THR A 146 17.60 -2.48 -19.56
N ARG A 147 18.88 -2.84 -19.79
CA ARG A 147 19.91 -3.03 -18.75
C ARG A 147 19.51 -4.03 -17.66
N HIS A 148 18.57 -4.93 -17.96
CA HIS A 148 18.11 -5.99 -17.05
C HIS A 148 18.53 -7.37 -17.56
N SER A 149 18.74 -8.30 -16.63
CA SER A 149 18.94 -9.72 -16.93
C SER A 149 17.57 -10.38 -17.13
N SER A 150 17.39 -11.15 -18.20
CA SER A 150 16.15 -11.91 -18.41
C SER A 150 16.08 -13.11 -17.45
N ASP A 151 15.01 -13.19 -16.67
CA ASP A 151 14.74 -14.34 -15.80
C ASP A 151 13.23 -14.52 -15.70
N SER A 152 12.66 -15.42 -16.50
CA SER A 152 11.21 -15.67 -16.54
C SER A 152 10.85 -16.94 -15.76
N TRP A 153 9.61 -17.03 -15.30
CA TRP A 153 9.07 -18.21 -14.60
C TRP A 153 9.18 -19.50 -15.41
N SER A 154 9.21 -19.41 -16.75
CA SER A 154 9.35 -20.54 -17.67
C SER A 154 10.67 -21.30 -17.50
N LYS A 155 11.72 -20.63 -17.01
CA LYS A 155 13.02 -21.25 -16.73
C LYS A 155 12.96 -22.32 -15.64
N TYR A 156 11.99 -22.22 -14.73
CA TYR A 156 11.79 -23.14 -13.61
C TYR A 156 10.80 -24.27 -13.93
N GLN A 157 10.35 -24.35 -15.19
CA GLN A 157 9.47 -25.41 -15.65
C GLN A 157 10.24 -26.72 -15.70
N PHE A 158 9.63 -27.79 -15.18
CA PHE A 158 10.17 -29.13 -15.35
C PHE A 158 10.10 -29.49 -16.83
N LYS A 159 11.25 -29.68 -17.49
CA LYS A 159 11.29 -30.24 -18.84
C LYS A 159 10.93 -31.72 -18.74
N THR A 160 9.81 -32.10 -19.32
CA THR A 160 9.52 -33.51 -19.60
C THR A 160 10.44 -33.93 -20.74
N CYS A 161 11.47 -34.72 -20.45
CA CYS A 161 12.27 -35.33 -21.50
C CYS A 161 11.41 -36.38 -22.21
N ASN A 162 10.90 -36.05 -23.40
CA ASN A 162 10.38 -37.07 -24.30
C ASN A 162 11.60 -37.76 -24.92
N HIS A 163 11.86 -39.00 -24.49
CA HIS A 163 12.99 -39.82 -24.94
C HIS A 163 12.83 -40.33 -26.40
N SER A 164 11.85 -39.82 -27.16
CA SER A 164 11.42 -40.40 -28.43
C SER A 164 12.00 -39.74 -29.69
N GLU A 165 12.85 -38.71 -29.60
CA GLU A 165 13.24 -37.90 -30.77
C GLU A 165 14.71 -38.01 -31.21
N HIS A 166 15.49 -38.97 -30.68
CA HIS A 166 16.92 -39.12 -31.01
C HIS A 166 17.29 -40.41 -31.78
N PHE A 167 16.32 -41.06 -32.42
CA PHE A 167 16.58 -42.15 -33.37
C PHE A 167 15.93 -41.84 -34.72
N HIS A 168 16.62 -41.07 -35.56
CA HIS A 168 16.48 -41.11 -37.02
C HIS A 168 17.72 -40.52 -37.68
#